data_AF-A0A8H6CZZ9-F1
#
_entry.id   AF-A0A8H6CZZ9-F1
#
_cell.length_a   1.000
_cell.length_b   1.000
_cell.length_c   1.000
_cell.angle_alpha   90.00
_cell.angle_beta   90.00
_cell.angle_gamma   90.00
#
_symmetry.space_group_name_H-M   'P 1'
#
loop_
_entity.id
_entity.type
_entity.pdbx_description
1 polymer ?
#
loop_
_entity_poly.entity_id
_entity_poly.type
_entity_poly.pdbx_seq_one_letter_code
_entity_poly.pdbx_strand_id
1 'polypeptide(L)'
;MGDVSGIAPDFFARDKLRMGWLNDEAVDCVSERGTTEHTLTPLELKTSEKDIKVVVIAVNQTSALVAEARIPEGIDSGVCAPGVLLYTVDTSVKAGYGPLSVLDATPGPSGCGTGSAYYKNDGTLSLVPAGVSSYQVPGWGVKVTVVKQTEKSYTIQVKAEI
;
A
#
# COMPACT_ATOMS: atom_id res chain seq x y z
N MET A 1 -2.27 9.02 10.46
CA MET A 1 -2.39 10.48 10.69
C MET A 1 -0.98 11.05 10.74
N GLY A 2 -0.42 11.46 9.59
CA GLY A 2 0.98 11.92 9.53
C GLY A 2 1.10 13.41 9.21
N ASP A 3 0.39 13.85 8.17
CA ASP A 3 0.42 15.24 7.72
C ASP A 3 -0.86 15.54 6.95
N VAL A 4 -1.70 16.46 7.46
CA VAL A 4 -2.94 16.89 6.79
C VAL A 4 -2.67 17.71 5.53
N SER A 5 -1.44 18.18 5.36
CA SER A 5 -0.93 18.85 4.15
C SER A 5 -0.19 17.92 3.20
N GLY A 6 -0.17 16.61 3.49
CA GLY A 6 0.41 15.61 2.62
C GLY A 6 -0.33 15.53 1.27
N ILE A 7 0.40 15.14 0.22
CA ILE A 7 -0.12 15.10 -1.16
C ILE A 7 -1.19 14.02 -1.41
N ALA A 8 -1.27 13.03 -0.52
CA ALA A 8 -2.23 11.93 -0.54
C ALA A 8 -2.88 11.78 0.85
N PRO A 9 -3.76 12.72 1.23
CA PRO A 9 -4.25 12.85 2.60
C PRO A 9 -5.36 11.87 2.97
N ASP A 10 -5.82 11.00 2.05
CA ASP A 10 -6.83 9.99 2.39
C ASP A 10 -6.31 8.98 3.43
N PHE A 11 -7.25 8.35 4.13
CA PHE A 11 -6.96 7.34 5.14
C PHE A 11 -6.44 6.06 4.50
N PHE A 12 -5.48 5.42 5.16
CA PHE A 12 -5.05 4.06 4.82
C PHE A 12 -6.25 3.09 4.84
N ALA A 13 -6.23 2.07 3.99
CA ALA A 13 -7.27 1.06 3.92
C ALA A 13 -7.51 0.39 5.29
N ARG A 14 -6.44 0.12 6.06
CA ARG A 14 -6.55 -0.42 7.43
C ARG A 14 -7.30 0.52 8.39
N ASP A 15 -7.24 1.83 8.20
CA ASP A 15 -8.02 2.78 9.01
C ASP A 15 -9.47 2.81 8.56
N LYS A 16 -9.73 2.83 7.24
CA LYS A 16 -11.08 2.75 6.67
C LYS A 16 -11.81 1.46 7.09
N LEU A 17 -11.11 0.33 7.13
CA LEU A 17 -11.65 -0.95 7.63
C LEU A 17 -12.08 -0.83 9.10
N ARG A 18 -11.22 -0.30 9.98
CA ARG A 18 -11.59 -0.13 11.40
C ARG A 18 -12.74 0.84 11.63
N MET A 19 -12.96 1.78 10.72
CA MET A 19 -14.09 2.72 10.77
C MET A 19 -15.37 2.14 10.13
N GLY A 20 -15.33 0.95 9.53
CA GLY A 20 -16.45 0.34 8.83
C GLY A 20 -16.75 0.98 7.46
N TRP A 21 -15.78 1.67 6.86
CA TRP A 21 -15.91 2.25 5.51
C TRP A 21 -15.47 1.28 4.42
N LEU A 22 -14.67 0.27 4.78
CA LEU A 22 -14.42 -0.92 3.98
C LEU A 22 -15.04 -2.11 4.70
N ASN A 23 -15.64 -3.01 3.93
CA ASN A 23 -16.13 -4.30 4.40
C ASN A 23 -15.03 -5.36 4.35
N ASP A 24 -15.25 -6.48 5.04
CA ASP A 24 -14.28 -7.57 5.10
C ASP A 24 -14.06 -8.21 3.72
N GLU A 25 -15.06 -8.19 2.82
CA GLU A 25 -14.95 -8.71 1.45
C GLU A 25 -14.00 -7.89 0.55
N ALA A 26 -13.68 -6.65 0.93
CA ALA A 26 -12.69 -5.82 0.23
C ALA A 26 -11.25 -6.12 0.66
N VAL A 27 -11.04 -7.06 1.60
CA VAL A 27 -9.74 -7.44 2.12
C VAL A 27 -9.37 -8.82 1.61
N ASP A 28 -8.19 -8.93 0.99
CA ASP A 28 -7.58 -10.22 0.69
C ASP A 28 -6.39 -10.47 1.64
N CYS A 29 -6.16 -11.73 2.00
CA CYS A 29 -5.22 -12.10 3.06
C CYS A 29 -4.21 -13.14 2.56
N VAL A 30 -2.93 -12.89 2.81
CA VAL A 30 -1.84 -13.85 2.59
C VAL A 30 -1.29 -14.25 3.95
N SER A 31 -1.52 -15.50 4.34
CA SER A 31 -1.05 -16.06 5.62
C SER A 31 -0.25 -17.34 5.49
N GLU A 32 -0.10 -17.86 4.27
CA GLU A 32 0.62 -19.10 3.99
C GLU A 32 1.84 -18.84 3.11
N ARG A 33 2.83 -19.73 3.24
CA ARG A 33 4.02 -19.74 2.39
C ARG A 33 3.64 -20.06 0.94
N GLY A 34 4.18 -19.30 -0.01
CA GLY A 34 3.97 -19.56 -1.42
C GLY A 34 3.97 -18.29 -2.28
N THR A 35 3.43 -18.44 -3.49
CA THR A 35 3.22 -17.33 -4.41
C THR A 35 1.73 -17.21 -4.71
N THR A 36 1.16 -16.03 -4.48
CA THR A 36 -0.25 -15.73 -4.74
C THR A 36 -0.36 -14.46 -5.59
N GLU A 37 -1.47 -14.33 -6.32
CA GLU A 37 -1.77 -13.15 -7.12
C GLU A 37 -3.08 -12.51 -6.68
N HIS A 38 -3.08 -11.18 -6.56
CA HIS A 38 -4.19 -10.41 -6.04
C HIS A 38 -4.41 -9.17 -6.90
N THR A 39 -5.66 -8.85 -7.22
CA THR A 39 -5.98 -7.65 -8.00
C THR A 39 -6.58 -6.59 -7.11
N LEU A 40 -5.79 -5.54 -6.84
CA LEU A 40 -6.18 -4.36 -6.10
C LEU A 40 -6.93 -3.39 -6.99
N THR A 41 -8.05 -2.90 -6.50
CA THR A 41 -8.73 -1.72 -7.02
C THR A 41 -8.32 -0.51 -6.18
N PRO A 42 -7.92 0.62 -6.79
CA PRO A 42 -7.53 1.81 -6.05
C PRO A 42 -8.57 2.25 -5.02
N LEU A 43 -8.06 2.77 -3.90
CA LEU A 43 -8.84 3.09 -2.71
C LEU A 43 -9.80 4.26 -2.94
N GLU A 44 -9.46 5.13 -3.88
CA GLU A 44 -10.19 6.33 -4.27
C GLU A 44 -11.42 6.00 -5.14
N LEU A 45 -11.38 4.87 -5.86
CA LEU A 45 -12.47 4.48 -6.76
C LEU A 45 -13.62 3.87 -5.99
N LYS A 46 -14.85 4.36 -6.19
CA LYS A 46 -16.06 3.69 -5.72
C LYS A 46 -16.39 2.55 -6.67
N THR A 47 -16.27 1.32 -6.17
CA THR A 47 -16.52 0.12 -6.97
C THR A 47 -17.39 -0.86 -6.18
N SER A 48 -17.53 -2.09 -6.65
CA SER A 48 -18.34 -3.12 -6.00
C SER A 48 -17.81 -3.43 -4.59
N GLU A 49 -18.69 -3.84 -3.68
CA GLU A 49 -18.34 -4.36 -2.35
C GLU A 49 -17.43 -5.59 -2.39
N LYS A 50 -17.30 -6.25 -3.55
CA LYS A 50 -16.44 -7.42 -3.77
C LYS A 50 -15.07 -7.09 -4.34
N ASP A 51 -14.81 -5.83 -4.66
CA ASP A 51 -13.52 -5.45 -5.23
C ASP A 51 -12.48 -5.33 -4.12
N ILE A 52 -11.39 -6.08 -4.26
CA ILE A 52 -10.31 -6.04 -3.28
C ILE A 52 -9.68 -4.65 -3.29
N LYS A 53 -9.74 -3.97 -2.14
CA LYS A 53 -9.12 -2.66 -1.92
C LYS A 53 -7.76 -2.76 -1.26
N VAL A 54 -7.51 -3.85 -0.55
CA VAL A 54 -6.31 -4.03 0.26
C VAL A 54 -5.94 -5.51 0.34
N VAL A 55 -4.64 -5.77 0.28
CA VAL A 55 -4.06 -7.09 0.53
C VAL A 55 -3.24 -7.01 1.82
N VAL A 56 -3.54 -7.87 2.77
CA VAL A 56 -2.84 -7.97 4.06
C VAL A 56 -2.00 -9.25 4.07
N ILE A 57 -0.70 -9.10 4.16
CA ILE A 57 0.26 -10.19 4.27
C ILE A 57 0.63 -10.33 5.75
N ALA A 58 0.09 -11.33 6.42
CA ALA A 58 0.37 -11.60 7.83
C ALA A 58 1.77 -12.22 7.97
N VAL A 59 2.65 -11.59 8.74
CA VAL A 59 4.04 -12.06 8.94
C VAL A 59 4.18 -12.78 10.28
N ASN A 60 3.51 -12.30 11.32
CA ASN A 60 3.39 -12.97 12.60
C ASN A 60 2.11 -12.51 13.31
N GLN A 61 1.95 -12.84 14.60
CA GLN A 61 0.74 -12.52 15.37
C GLN A 61 0.46 -11.00 15.52
N THR A 62 1.48 -10.15 15.40
CA THR A 62 1.35 -8.70 15.58
C THR A 62 1.80 -7.87 14.38
N SER A 63 2.58 -8.45 13.46
CA SER A 63 3.13 -7.74 12.30
C SER A 63 2.49 -8.20 10.99
N ALA A 64 2.13 -7.23 10.15
CA ALA A 64 1.63 -7.46 8.81
C ALA A 64 2.21 -6.45 7.82
N LEU A 65 2.37 -6.86 6.57
CA LEU A 65 2.61 -5.97 5.43
C LEU A 65 1.26 -5.70 4.79
N VAL A 66 0.99 -4.46 4.43
CA VAL A 66 -0.25 -4.08 3.75
C VAL A 66 0.10 -3.46 2.41
N ALA A 67 -0.60 -3.92 1.38
CA ALA A 67 -0.55 -3.38 0.04
C ALA A 67 -1.91 -2.78 -0.34
N GLU A 68 -1.91 -1.51 -0.74
CA GLU A 68 -3.09 -0.81 -1.25
C GLU A 68 -2.72 -0.02 -2.50
N ALA A 69 -3.65 0.15 -3.44
CA ALA A 69 -3.42 0.96 -4.63
C ALA A 69 -3.92 2.39 -4.42
N ARG A 70 -3.10 3.39 -4.79
CA ARG A 70 -3.38 4.82 -4.66
C ARG A 70 -3.21 5.53 -6.00
N ILE A 71 -4.14 6.40 -6.34
CA ILE A 71 -4.21 7.13 -7.62
C ILE A 71 -4.63 8.59 -7.41
N PRO A 72 -4.40 9.51 -8.38
CA PRO A 72 -4.67 10.93 -8.21
C PRO A 72 -6.16 11.26 -8.41
N GLU A 73 -7.01 10.67 -7.59
CA GLU A 73 -8.47 10.82 -7.64
C GLU A 73 -9.02 11.19 -6.26
N GLY A 74 -10.17 11.85 -6.26
CA GLY A 74 -10.86 12.22 -5.01
C GLY A 74 -9.98 13.02 -4.05
N ILE A 75 -9.89 12.56 -2.80
CA ILE A 75 -9.10 13.22 -1.74
C ILE A 75 -7.59 13.14 -2.04
N ASP A 76 -7.15 12.13 -2.79
CA ASP A 76 -5.76 11.89 -3.15
C ASP A 76 -5.36 12.53 -4.49
N SER A 77 -6.10 13.54 -4.97
CA SER A 77 -5.80 14.27 -6.21
C SER A 77 -4.36 14.81 -6.35
N GLY A 78 -3.62 14.94 -5.25
CA GLY A 78 -2.21 15.36 -5.24
C GLY A 78 -1.21 14.22 -5.44
N VAL A 79 -1.62 12.95 -5.54
CA VAL A 79 -0.71 11.80 -5.77
C VAL A 79 0.07 12.01 -7.06
N CYS A 80 1.38 12.14 -6.92
CA CYS A 80 2.31 12.33 -8.04
C CYS A 80 2.83 11.01 -8.63
N ALA A 81 2.76 9.92 -7.84
CA ALA A 81 3.32 8.61 -8.16
C ALA A 81 2.23 7.56 -7.91
N PRO A 82 1.29 7.40 -8.86
CA PRO A 82 0.20 6.44 -8.73
C PRO A 82 0.76 5.01 -8.74
N GLY A 83 0.27 4.16 -7.84
CA GLY A 83 0.80 2.81 -7.70
C GLY A 83 0.35 2.07 -6.47
N VAL A 84 0.97 0.92 -6.22
CA VAL A 84 0.76 0.11 -5.02
C VAL A 84 1.66 0.64 -3.89
N LEU A 85 1.04 1.22 -2.88
CA LEU A 85 1.68 1.65 -1.65
C LEU A 85 1.85 0.47 -0.70
N LEU A 86 3.05 0.33 -0.13
CA LEU A 86 3.35 -0.69 0.87
C LEU A 86 3.61 -0.05 2.23
N TYR A 87 3.01 -0.60 3.27
CA TYR A 87 3.30 -0.18 4.65
C TYR A 87 3.24 -1.35 5.62
N THR A 88 4.03 -1.28 6.68
CA THR A 88 4.01 -2.25 7.77
C THR A 88 2.99 -1.83 8.81
N VAL A 89 2.32 -2.80 9.40
CA VAL A 89 1.49 -2.64 10.60
C VAL A 89 2.11 -3.47 11.72
N ASP A 90 2.30 -2.88 12.90
CA ASP A 90 2.67 -3.58 14.13
C ASP A 90 1.66 -3.25 15.24
N THR A 91 0.85 -4.24 15.60
CA THR A 91 -0.20 -4.09 16.63
C THR A 91 0.33 -4.15 18.06
N SER A 92 1.60 -4.52 18.26
CA SER A 92 2.26 -4.44 19.57
C SER A 92 2.67 -2.99 19.92
N VAL A 93 2.79 -2.14 18.90
CA VAL A 93 3.11 -0.71 19.05
C VAL A 93 1.85 0.06 19.43
N LYS A 94 1.93 0.84 20.52
CA LYS A 94 0.81 1.64 21.02
C LYS A 94 0.40 2.72 20.00
N ALA A 95 -0.89 3.05 20.00
CA ALA A 95 -1.39 4.21 19.26
C ALA A 95 -0.60 5.48 19.64
N GLY A 96 -0.27 6.30 18.64
CA GLY A 96 0.57 7.49 18.80
C GLY A 96 2.08 7.25 18.65
N TYR A 97 2.55 6.00 18.63
CA TYR A 97 3.97 5.65 18.49
C TYR A 97 4.36 5.14 17.09
N GLY A 98 3.50 5.38 16.09
CA GLY A 98 3.75 4.94 14.70
C GLY A 98 3.59 3.43 14.48
N PRO A 99 2.43 2.82 14.80
CA PRO A 99 2.18 1.41 14.50
C PRO A 99 2.07 1.11 13.00
N LEU A 100 1.98 2.14 12.16
CA LEU A 100 2.01 2.06 10.70
C LEU A 100 3.26 2.77 10.19
N SER A 101 3.99 2.16 9.27
CA SER A 101 5.18 2.76 8.63
C SER A 101 5.20 2.49 7.14
N VAL A 102 5.21 3.55 6.34
CA VAL A 102 5.30 3.47 4.88
C VAL A 102 6.69 2.99 4.47
N LEU A 103 6.72 1.99 3.60
CA LEU A 103 7.92 1.50 2.94
C LEU A 103 8.22 2.36 1.71
N ASP A 104 9.49 2.68 1.54
CA ASP A 104 9.96 3.50 0.42
C ASP A 104 10.49 2.58 -0.68
N ALA A 105 9.70 2.36 -1.72
CA ALA A 105 10.08 1.55 -2.86
C ALA A 105 11.06 2.24 -3.81
N THR A 106 11.16 3.57 -3.74
CA THR A 106 11.98 4.42 -4.60
C THR A 106 12.92 5.27 -3.74
N PRO A 107 13.87 4.64 -3.02
CA PRO A 107 14.71 5.34 -2.07
C PRO A 107 15.50 6.47 -2.76
N GLY A 108 15.17 7.71 -2.42
CA GLY A 108 15.74 8.91 -3.02
C GLY A 108 15.47 10.14 -2.13
N PRO A 109 16.33 11.16 -2.20
CA PRO A 109 16.24 12.30 -1.28
C PRO A 109 15.08 13.26 -1.58
N SER A 110 14.48 13.18 -2.77
CA SER A 110 13.59 14.22 -3.28
C SER A 110 12.10 13.85 -3.26
N GLY A 111 11.76 12.57 -3.17
CA GLY A 111 10.43 12.12 -3.55
C GLY A 111 10.00 12.73 -4.89
N CYS A 112 8.71 12.98 -5.04
CA CYS A 112 8.16 13.89 -6.03
C CYS A 112 7.82 15.27 -5.41
N GLY A 113 7.88 16.34 -6.21
CA GLY A 113 7.52 17.69 -5.78
C GLY A 113 8.67 18.51 -5.21
N THR A 114 8.36 19.64 -4.56
CA THR A 114 9.36 20.60 -4.05
C THR A 114 9.35 20.63 -2.53
N GLY A 115 10.23 19.85 -1.89
CA GLY A 115 10.43 19.91 -0.44
C GLY A 115 10.99 18.63 0.17
N SER A 116 11.92 18.76 1.12
CA SER A 116 12.63 17.63 1.77
C SER A 116 11.78 16.86 2.80
N ALA A 117 10.59 17.34 3.15
CA ALA A 117 9.70 16.69 4.12
C ALA A 117 8.92 15.49 3.54
N TYR A 118 8.94 15.30 2.21
CA TYR A 118 8.05 14.37 1.51
C TYR A 118 8.78 13.23 0.80
N TYR A 119 9.95 12.81 1.29
CA TYR A 119 10.85 11.87 0.59
C TYR A 119 10.28 10.46 0.30
N LYS A 120 9.11 10.08 0.83
CA LYS A 120 8.45 8.78 0.56
C LYS A 120 7.19 8.89 -0.30
N ASN A 121 6.85 10.09 -0.77
CA ASN A 121 5.59 10.34 -1.46
C ASN A 121 5.56 9.77 -2.89
N ASP A 122 6.69 9.26 -3.39
CA ASP A 122 6.84 8.51 -4.63
C ASP A 122 7.09 7.01 -4.43
N GLY A 123 7.10 6.53 -3.18
CA GLY A 123 7.46 5.17 -2.79
C GLY A 123 6.48 4.06 -3.19
N THR A 124 5.67 4.25 -4.23
CA THR A 124 4.72 3.25 -4.72
C THR A 124 5.34 2.33 -5.77
N LEU A 125 4.81 1.11 -5.89
CA LEU A 125 5.15 0.19 -6.96
C LEU A 125 4.26 0.40 -8.19
N SER A 126 4.85 0.43 -9.37
CA SER A 126 4.14 0.61 -10.64
C SER A 126 4.90 0.03 -11.83
N LEU A 127 4.20 -0.08 -12.96
CA LEU A 127 4.73 -0.52 -14.27
C LEU A 127 4.97 0.65 -15.23
N VAL A 128 4.91 1.90 -14.74
CA VAL A 128 5.20 3.08 -15.58
C VAL A 128 6.69 3.14 -15.92
N PRO A 129 7.08 3.82 -17.02
CA PRO A 129 8.49 4.01 -17.34
C PRO A 129 9.26 4.62 -16.16
N ALA A 130 10.44 4.07 -15.86
CA ALA A 130 11.27 4.42 -14.69
C ALA A 130 10.64 4.15 -13.30
N GLY A 131 9.44 3.55 -13.25
CA GLY A 131 8.84 3.06 -12.01
C GLY A 131 9.52 1.79 -11.49
N VAL A 132 9.40 1.57 -10.19
CA VAL A 132 9.85 0.33 -9.54
C VAL A 132 8.67 -0.63 -9.46
N SER A 133 8.81 -1.82 -10.03
CA SER A 133 7.72 -2.80 -10.07
C SER A 133 7.75 -3.82 -8.94
N SER A 134 8.83 -3.89 -8.16
CA SER A 134 9.01 -4.90 -7.12
C SER A 134 9.73 -4.39 -5.89
N TYR A 135 9.32 -4.88 -4.72
CA TYR A 135 9.93 -4.58 -3.44
C TYR A 135 10.16 -5.85 -2.61
N GLN A 136 11.38 -6.01 -2.10
CA GLN A 136 11.72 -7.05 -1.13
C GLN A 136 11.67 -6.44 0.27
N VAL A 137 10.77 -6.93 1.13
CA VAL A 137 10.66 -6.42 2.50
C VAL A 137 11.82 -6.96 3.34
N PRO A 138 12.70 -6.08 3.87
CA PRO A 138 13.88 -6.51 4.61
C PRO A 138 13.52 -7.35 5.84
N GLY A 139 14.13 -8.53 5.97
CA GLY A 139 13.96 -9.41 7.13
C GLY A 139 12.60 -10.11 7.25
N TRP A 140 11.68 -9.91 6.32
CA TRP A 140 10.32 -10.46 6.41
C TRP A 140 10.08 -11.65 5.48
N GLY A 141 11.01 -11.99 4.58
CA GLY A 141 10.81 -13.09 3.63
C GLY A 141 9.64 -12.85 2.66
N VAL A 142 9.18 -11.61 2.51
CA VAL A 142 8.07 -11.24 1.62
C VAL A 142 8.58 -10.36 0.49
N LYS A 143 8.22 -10.72 -0.75
CA LYS A 143 8.43 -9.91 -1.94
C LYS A 143 7.10 -9.60 -2.61
N VAL A 144 6.87 -8.33 -2.91
CA VAL A 144 5.70 -7.88 -3.67
C VAL A 144 6.14 -7.42 -5.05
N THR A 145 5.43 -7.82 -6.09
CA THR A 145 5.71 -7.44 -7.49
C THR A 145 4.42 -7.05 -8.17
N VAL A 146 4.34 -5.86 -8.78
CA VAL A 146 3.24 -5.50 -9.67
C VAL A 146 3.46 -6.23 -10.99
N VAL A 147 2.50 -7.07 -11.39
CA VAL A 147 2.56 -7.89 -12.61
C VAL A 147 1.62 -7.39 -13.69
N LYS A 148 0.59 -6.62 -13.31
CA LYS A 148 -0.33 -5.96 -14.25
C LYS A 148 -0.78 -4.63 -13.68
N GLN A 149 -0.89 -3.63 -14.54
CA GLN A 149 -1.42 -2.31 -14.20
C GLN A 149 -2.37 -1.87 -15.30
N THR A 150 -3.53 -1.36 -14.88
CA THR A 150 -4.53 -0.70 -15.73
C THR A 150 -4.89 0.65 -15.11
N GLU A 151 -5.72 1.43 -15.78
CA GLU A 151 -6.23 2.69 -15.22
C GLU A 151 -7.04 2.50 -13.92
N LYS A 152 -7.61 1.31 -13.70
CA LYS A 152 -8.55 1.05 -12.60
C LYS A 152 -8.12 -0.09 -11.67
N SER A 153 -6.98 -0.72 -11.92
CA SER A 153 -6.55 -1.87 -11.12
C SER A 153 -5.05 -2.15 -11.22
N TYR A 154 -4.53 -2.77 -10.17
CA TYR A 154 -3.15 -3.22 -10.04
C TYR A 154 -3.17 -4.69 -9.60
N THR A 155 -2.65 -5.59 -10.43
CA THR A 155 -2.43 -6.97 -10.01
C THR A 155 -1.03 -7.10 -9.45
N ILE A 156 -0.96 -7.56 -8.21
CA ILE A 156 0.28 -7.87 -7.51
C ILE A 156 0.46 -9.37 -7.37
N GLN A 157 1.70 -9.80 -7.47
CA GLN A 157 2.16 -11.11 -7.06
C GLN A 157 2.88 -10.96 -5.72
N VAL A 158 2.46 -11.73 -4.73
CA VAL A 158 3.06 -11.80 -3.40
C VAL A 158 3.79 -13.13 -3.30
N LYS A 159 5.10 -13.08 -3.08
CA LYS A 159 5.92 -14.25 -2.73
C LYS A 159 6.25 -14.18 -1.25
N ALA A 160 5.73 -15.14 -0.49
CA ALA A 160 5.89 -15.24 0.96
C ALA A 160 6.71 -16.50 1.31
N GLU A 161 7.85 -16.31 1.98
CA GLU A 161 8.74 -17.39 2.46
C GLU A 161 8.67 -17.61 3.97
N ILE A 162 7.77 -16.89 4.63
CA ILE A 162 7.42 -16.96 6.06
C ILE A 162 6.93 -18.36 6.49
#